data_AF-A0A3N5RY12-F1
#
_entry.id   AF-A0A3N5RY12-F1
#
_cell.length_a   1.000
_cell.length_b   1.000
_cell.length_c   1.000
_cell.angle_alpha   90.00
_cell.angle_beta   90.00
_cell.angle_gamma   90.00
#
_symmetry.space_group_name_H-M   'P 1'
#
loop_
_entity.id
_entity.type
_entity.pdbx_description
1 polymer ?
#
loop_
_entity_poly.entity_id
_entity_poly.type
_entity_poly.pdbx_seq_one_letter_code
_entity_poly.pdbx_strand_id
1 'polypeptide(L)'
;MVANLNFSNFPTKRIKPNDGLAITSSVWEEAHEYHRLTQRFHDRILHKHGIAIGLEVVASDPPDSSVYIMPGAAVDPEGELVLVPEAINFDFGSTFGKLFLMLTYGESRPIQDDEDAPAYIAAQF
;
A
#
# COMPACT_ATOMS: atom_id res chain seq x y z
N MET A 1 -13.57 5.05 18.12
CA MET A 1 -12.41 4.16 18.31
C MET A 1 -11.18 5.05 18.35
N VAL A 2 -10.43 5.10 19.46
CA VAL A 2 -9.19 5.88 19.53
C VAL A 2 -8.13 5.07 18.78
N ALA A 3 -7.54 5.62 17.72
CA ALA A 3 -6.43 4.96 17.05
C ALA A 3 -5.30 4.77 18.08
N ASN A 4 -4.93 3.52 18.37
CA ASN A 4 -3.73 3.24 19.16
C ASN A 4 -2.51 3.63 18.31
N LEU A 5 -2.08 4.89 18.48
CA LEU A 5 -0.86 5.40 17.90
C LEU A 5 0.33 4.81 18.65
N ASN A 6 0.92 3.76 18.08
CA ASN A 6 2.21 3.25 18.54
C ASN A 6 3.33 4.02 17.83
N PHE A 7 4.06 4.83 18.58
CA PHE A 7 5.19 5.61 18.08
C PHE A 7 6.53 4.86 18.13
N SER A 8 6.56 3.61 18.60
CA SER A 8 7.82 2.83 18.69
C SER A 8 8.54 2.68 17.36
N ASN A 9 7.78 2.75 16.25
CA ASN A 9 8.29 2.58 14.90
C ASN A 9 8.51 3.90 14.17
N PHE A 10 8.30 5.05 14.83
CA PHE A 10 8.55 6.35 14.19
C PHE A 10 10.05 6.53 13.93
N PRO A 11 10.47 6.81 12.68
CA PRO A 11 11.87 6.88 12.33
C PRO A 11 12.49 8.17 12.86
N THR A 12 13.22 8.06 13.98
CA THR A 12 13.89 9.21 14.63
C THR A 12 15.35 9.38 14.24
N LYS A 13 15.89 8.49 13.39
CA LYS A 13 17.28 8.50 12.94
C LYS A 13 17.34 8.35 11.43
N ARG A 14 18.10 9.23 10.77
CA ARG A 14 18.36 9.18 9.34
C ARG A 14 19.86 9.00 9.13
N ILE A 15 20.25 8.21 8.14
CA ILE A 15 21.65 8.13 7.69
C ILE A 15 22.08 9.51 7.15
N LYS A 16 23.22 10.00 7.64
CA LYS A 16 23.86 11.23 7.13
C LYS A 16 24.96 10.85 6.12
N PRO A 17 24.76 11.07 4.82
CA PRO A 17 25.80 10.83 3.83
C PRO A 17 27.05 11.66 4.12
N ASN A 18 28.22 11.07 3.89
CA ASN A 18 29.52 11.71 4.00
C ASN A 18 30.51 11.02 3.05
N ASP A 19 31.57 11.72 2.67
CA ASP A 19 32.58 11.19 1.75
C ASP A 19 33.29 9.97 2.35
N GLY A 20 33.40 8.92 1.54
CA GLY A 20 33.97 7.64 1.97
C GLY A 20 32.96 6.67 2.61
N LEU A 21 31.69 7.07 2.78
CA LEU A 21 30.63 6.15 3.18
C LEU A 21 30.34 5.15 2.05
N ALA A 22 30.48 3.85 2.33
CA ALA A 22 30.10 2.81 1.40
C ALA A 22 28.57 2.72 1.24
N ILE A 23 28.08 2.72 0.00
CA ILE A 23 26.67 2.49 -0.32
C ILE A 23 26.46 1.01 -0.56
N THR A 24 26.36 0.25 0.52
CA THR A 24 25.94 -1.15 0.46
C THR A 24 24.42 -1.23 0.30
N SER A 25 23.90 -2.40 -0.12
CA SER A 25 22.45 -2.64 -0.16
C SER A 25 21.79 -2.38 1.20
N SER A 26 22.42 -2.78 2.31
CA SER A 26 21.88 -2.54 3.65
C SER A 26 21.80 -1.05 4.02
N VAL A 27 22.81 -0.25 3.65
CA VAL A 27 22.81 1.21 3.86
C VAL A 27 21.74 1.87 2.99
N TRP A 28 21.57 1.39 1.76
CA TRP A 28 20.54 1.86 0.85
C TRP A 28 19.13 1.55 1.36
N GLU A 29 18.90 0.30 1.79
CA GLU A 29 17.64 -0.17 2.38
C GLU A 29 17.25 0.66 3.60
N GLU A 30 18.17 0.84 4.56
CA GLU A 30 17.92 1.62 5.78
C GLU A 30 17.58 3.09 5.46
N ALA A 31 18.26 3.68 4.48
CA ALA A 31 17.99 5.06 4.07
C ALA A 31 16.60 5.21 3.42
N HIS A 32 16.15 4.23 2.65
CA HIS A 32 14.83 4.27 2.01
C HIS A 32 13.70 3.91 2.99
N GLU A 33 13.95 2.99 3.92
CA GLU A 33 12.99 2.63 4.97
C GLU A 33 12.68 3.82 5.88
N TYR A 34 13.67 4.67 6.17
CA TYR A 34 13.45 5.94 6.87
C TYR A 34 12.36 6.78 6.19
N HIS A 35 12.43 6.92 4.86
CA HIS A 35 11.46 7.69 4.09
C HIS A 35 10.10 7.01 4.01
N ARG A 36 10.07 5.68 3.79
CA ARG A 36 8.83 4.89 3.76
C ARG A 36 8.06 5.01 5.07
N LEU A 37 8.73 4.81 6.20
CA LEU A 37 8.12 4.95 7.52
C LEU A 37 7.65 6.39 7.77
N THR A 38 8.45 7.40 7.41
CA THR A 38 8.06 8.80 7.59
C THR A 38 6.77 9.11 6.82
N GLN A 39 6.64 8.63 5.57
CA GLN A 39 5.44 8.82 4.76
C GLN A 39 4.22 8.13 5.37
N ARG A 40 4.35 6.87 5.79
CA ARG A 40 3.27 6.14 6.47
C ARG A 40 2.78 6.86 7.72
N PHE A 41 3.70 7.37 8.53
CA PHE A 41 3.34 8.14 9.73
C PHE A 41 2.70 9.48 9.38
N HIS A 42 3.17 10.18 8.35
CA HIS A 42 2.54 11.40 7.85
C HIS A 42 1.06 11.14 7.49
N ASP A 43 0.80 10.11 6.69
CA ASP A 43 -0.54 9.78 6.23
C ASP A 43 -1.44 9.35 7.39
N ARG A 44 -0.92 8.49 8.27
CA ARG A 44 -1.65 8.03 9.46
C ARG A 44 -1.97 9.14 10.46
N ILE A 45 -1.02 10.04 10.75
CA ILE A 45 -1.17 11.08 11.78
C ILE A 45 -1.97 12.28 11.26
N LEU A 46 -1.68 12.72 10.03
CA LEU A 46 -2.22 13.98 9.51
C LEU A 46 -3.49 13.78 8.68
N HIS A 47 -3.64 12.63 8.01
CA HIS A 47 -4.76 12.41 7.06
C HIS A 47 -5.81 11.42 7.55
N LYS A 48 -5.55 10.68 8.64
CA LYS A 48 -6.37 9.55 9.11
C LYS A 48 -6.47 8.44 8.04
N HIS A 49 -6.98 7.29 8.45
CA HIS A 49 -7.26 6.19 7.53
C HIS A 49 -8.65 6.36 6.88
N GLY A 50 -8.82 5.84 5.67
CA GLY A 50 -10.07 5.88 4.90
C GLY A 50 -9.84 6.09 3.40
N ILE A 51 -10.95 6.15 2.65
CA ILE A 51 -10.93 6.46 1.21
C ILE A 51 -10.55 7.93 1.04
N ALA A 52 -9.49 8.18 0.29
CA ALA A 52 -9.05 9.52 -0.07
C ALA A 52 -9.77 10.00 -1.35
N ILE A 53 -9.91 9.13 -2.34
CA ILE A 53 -10.55 9.42 -3.63
C ILE A 53 -10.99 8.12 -4.32
N GLY A 54 -12.09 8.15 -5.07
CA GLY A 54 -12.55 7.03 -5.90
C GLY A 54 -12.96 5.80 -5.09
N LEU A 55 -12.57 4.61 -5.56
CA LEU A 55 -12.91 3.30 -4.97
C LEU A 55 -14.42 3.04 -4.87
N GLU A 56 -15.20 3.61 -5.77
CA GLU A 56 -16.61 3.31 -5.89
C GLU A 56 -16.79 1.82 -6.20
N VAL A 57 -17.76 1.19 -5.53
CA VAL A 57 -18.16 -0.19 -5.82
C VAL A 57 -19.42 -0.13 -6.66
N VAL A 58 -19.33 -0.60 -7.90
CA VAL A 58 -20.40 -0.60 -8.88
C VAL A 58 -20.82 -2.03 -9.16
N ALA A 59 -22.12 -2.32 -9.12
CA ALA A 59 -22.63 -3.61 -9.57
C ALA A 59 -22.37 -3.80 -11.06
N SER A 60 -22.18 -5.04 -11.50
CA SER A 60 -22.21 -5.36 -12.93
C SER A 60 -23.52 -4.91 -13.59
N ASP A 61 -23.47 -4.70 -14.91
CA ASP A 61 -24.64 -4.40 -15.73
C ASP A 61 -24.70 -5.37 -16.92
N PRO A 62 -25.66 -6.33 -16.95
CA PRO A 62 -26.72 -6.54 -15.97
C PRO A 62 -26.17 -7.05 -14.61
N PRO A 63 -26.88 -6.81 -13.48
CA PRO A 63 -26.42 -7.28 -12.17
C PRO A 63 -26.30 -8.81 -12.06
N ASP A 64 -25.13 -9.26 -11.63
CA ASP A 64 -24.77 -10.66 -11.35
C ASP A 64 -24.03 -10.81 -10.00
N SER A 65 -23.25 -11.88 -9.81
CA SER A 65 -22.44 -12.12 -8.60
C SER A 65 -21.15 -11.31 -8.55
N SER A 66 -20.92 -10.40 -9.49
CA SER A 66 -19.70 -9.59 -9.57
C SER A 66 -19.93 -8.10 -9.31
N VAL A 67 -18.85 -7.45 -8.84
CA VAL A 67 -18.77 -6.00 -8.67
C VAL A 67 -17.49 -5.47 -9.29
N TYR A 68 -17.53 -4.22 -9.71
CA TYR A 68 -16.36 -3.45 -10.12
C TYR A 68 -15.95 -2.50 -9.00
N ILE A 69 -14.67 -2.53 -8.67
CA ILE A 69 -14.02 -1.53 -7.83
C ILE A 69 -13.40 -0.52 -8.78
N MET A 70 -13.88 0.71 -8.75
CA MET A 70 -13.39 1.77 -9.63
C MET A 70 -12.03 2.30 -9.15
N PRO A 71 -11.23 2.90 -10.06
CA PRO A 71 -9.93 3.46 -9.69
C PRO A 71 -10.03 4.45 -8.53
N GLY A 72 -9.04 4.43 -7.66
CA GLY A 72 -9.01 5.31 -6.49
C GLY A 72 -7.92 4.94 -5.51
N ALA A 73 -7.91 5.64 -4.38
CA ALA A 73 -6.92 5.47 -3.33
C ALA A 73 -7.53 5.58 -1.94
N ALA A 74 -6.99 4.78 -1.02
CA ALA A 74 -7.27 4.83 0.41
C ALA A 74 -5.97 4.75 1.21
N VAL A 75 -6.04 5.19 2.46
CA VAL A 75 -4.98 4.97 3.46
C VAL A 75 -5.52 3.99 4.50
N ASP A 76 -4.77 2.93 4.78
CA ASP A 76 -5.15 1.94 5.79
C ASP A 76 -4.82 2.41 7.23
N PRO A 77 -5.27 1.70 8.28
CA PRO A 77 -4.97 2.05 9.68
C PRO A 77 -3.47 2.08 10.04
N GLU A 78 -2.64 1.40 9.25
CA GLU A 78 -1.19 1.28 9.35
C GLU A 78 -0.44 2.39 8.59
N GLY A 79 -1.16 3.24 7.86
CA GLY A 79 -0.64 4.35 7.06
C GLY A 79 -0.16 3.94 5.66
N GLU A 80 -0.45 2.72 5.21
CA GLU A 80 -0.11 2.29 3.85
C GLU A 80 -1.12 2.85 2.84
N LEU A 81 -0.61 3.22 1.67
CA LEU A 81 -1.43 3.67 0.54
C LEU A 81 -1.94 2.43 -0.22
N VAL A 82 -3.25 2.24 -0.23
CA VAL A 82 -3.93 1.26 -1.07
C VAL A 82 -4.38 1.97 -2.34
N LEU A 83 -3.78 1.60 -3.49
CA LEU A 83 -4.04 2.24 -4.77
C LEU A 83 -4.64 1.24 -5.75
N VAL A 84 -5.82 1.56 -6.28
CA VAL A 84 -6.44 0.82 -7.39
C VAL A 84 -6.30 1.70 -8.63
N PRO A 85 -5.31 1.44 -9.51
CA PRO A 85 -5.04 2.32 -10.65
C PRO A 85 -6.03 2.14 -11.80
N GLU A 86 -6.63 0.95 -11.90
CA GLU A 86 -7.58 0.55 -12.94
C GLU A 86 -8.74 -0.21 -12.32
N ALA A 87 -9.89 -0.26 -12.99
CA ALA A 87 -11.06 -0.94 -12.45
C ALA A 87 -10.79 -2.45 -12.29
N ILE A 88 -11.10 -2.99 -11.11
CA ILE A 88 -10.94 -4.42 -10.80
C ILE A 88 -12.31 -5.07 -10.69
N ASN A 89 -12.53 -6.18 -11.38
CA ASN A 89 -13.73 -7.02 -11.20
C ASN A 89 -13.49 -8.04 -10.09
N PHE A 90 -14.44 -8.18 -9.18
CA PHE A 90 -14.47 -9.23 -8.18
C PHE A 90 -15.77 -10.01 -8.27
N ASP A 91 -15.68 -11.33 -8.45
CA ASP A 91 -16.81 -12.26 -8.47
C ASP A 91 -16.96 -12.98 -7.13
N PHE A 92 -18.12 -12.82 -6.48
CA PHE A 92 -18.46 -13.51 -5.24
C PHE A 92 -18.85 -14.98 -5.45
N GLY A 93 -18.97 -15.43 -6.71
CA GLY A 93 -19.36 -16.77 -7.10
C GLY A 93 -20.75 -17.14 -6.54
N SER A 94 -20.86 -18.29 -5.89
CA SER A 94 -22.11 -18.77 -5.29
C SER A 94 -22.31 -18.30 -3.83
N THR A 95 -21.48 -17.40 -3.33
CA THR A 95 -21.56 -16.90 -1.95
C THR A 95 -22.74 -15.94 -1.79
N PHE A 96 -23.51 -16.07 -0.70
CA PHE A 96 -24.69 -15.25 -0.45
C PHE A 96 -24.72 -14.70 0.98
N GLY A 97 -25.45 -13.60 1.17
CA GLY A 97 -25.60 -12.92 2.46
C GLY A 97 -24.81 -11.63 2.55
N LYS A 98 -24.46 -11.19 3.76
CA LYS A 98 -23.63 -10.00 3.97
C LYS A 98 -22.17 -10.35 3.70
N LEU A 99 -21.61 -9.79 2.63
CA LEU A 99 -20.23 -9.98 2.22
C LEU A 99 -19.43 -8.71 2.50
N PHE A 100 -18.14 -8.87 2.76
CA PHE A 100 -17.19 -7.79 2.89
C PHE A 100 -16.05 -8.04 1.92
N LEU A 101 -15.75 -7.04 1.10
CA LEU A 101 -14.58 -7.02 0.24
C LEU A 101 -13.50 -6.23 0.95
N MET A 102 -12.29 -6.77 1.00
CA MET A 102 -11.16 -6.16 1.67
C MET A 102 -10.05 -5.93 0.65
N LEU A 103 -9.65 -4.68 0.50
CA LEU A 103 -8.46 -4.27 -0.24
C LEU A 103 -7.35 -4.04 0.77
N THR A 104 -6.19 -4.64 0.52
CA THR A 104 -5.03 -4.54 1.41
C THR A 104 -3.80 -4.23 0.60
N TYR A 105 -2.97 -3.35 1.13
CA TYR A 105 -1.62 -3.19 0.63
C TYR A 105 -0.83 -4.49 0.79
N GLY A 106 -0.10 -4.86 -0.24
CA GLY A 106 0.84 -5.96 -0.28
C GLY A 106 2.08 -5.60 -1.09
N GLU A 107 3.10 -6.43 -0.96
CA GLU A 107 4.34 -6.32 -1.73
C GLU A 107 4.62 -7.66 -2.39
N SER A 108 5.10 -7.62 -3.64
CA SER A 108 5.55 -8.82 -4.31
C SER A 108 6.84 -9.36 -3.67
N ARG A 109 7.20 -10.60 -4.00
CA ARG A 109 8.61 -10.99 -3.90
C ARG A 109 9.43 -10.15 -4.89
N PRO A 110 10.75 -10.00 -4.72
CA PRO A 110 11.58 -9.33 -5.71
C PRO A 110 11.36 -9.93 -7.11
N ILE A 111 10.97 -9.08 -8.06
CA ILE A 111 10.75 -9.40 -9.47
C ILE A 111 11.95 -8.84 -10.25
N GLN A 112 12.38 -9.57 -11.27
CA GLN A 112 13.43 -9.14 -12.17
C GLN A 112 12.94 -9.37 -13.60
N ASP A 113 12.89 -8.30 -14.40
CA ASP A 113 12.34 -8.36 -15.76
C ASP A 113 13.31 -9.02 -16.76
N ASP A 114 14.62 -8.92 -16.51
CA ASP A 114 15.71 -9.50 -17.31
C ASP A 114 16.94 -9.78 -16.42
N GLU A 115 17.82 -10.71 -16.80
CA GLU A 115 18.97 -11.15 -15.99
C GLU A 115 19.89 -10.00 -15.53
N ASP A 116 20.01 -8.95 -16.35
CA ASP A 116 20.86 -7.79 -16.08
C ASP A 116 20.12 -6.62 -15.38
N ALA A 117 18.80 -6.69 -15.20
CA ALA A 117 18.02 -5.63 -14.57
C ALA A 117 18.08 -5.72 -13.03
N PRO A 118 18.06 -4.59 -12.28
CA PRO A 118 17.91 -4.66 -10.83
C PRO A 118 16.54 -5.23 -10.46
N ALA A 119 16.51 -6.11 -9.45
CA ALA A 119 15.24 -6.60 -8.92
C ALA A 119 14.46 -5.47 -8.22
N TYR A 120 13.13 -5.50 -8.34
CA TYR A 120 12.23 -4.55 -7.69
C TYR A 120 11.11 -5.26 -6.92
N ILE A 121 10.52 -4.55 -5.96
CA ILE A 121 9.34 -4.98 -5.22
C ILE A 121 8.16 -4.18 -5.78
N ALA A 122 7.18 -4.86 -6.36
CA ALA A 122 5.96 -4.24 -6.84
C ALA A 122 4.97 -4.12 -5.68
N ALA A 123 4.33 -2.95 -5.57
CA ALA A 123 3.17 -2.81 -4.71
C ALA A 123 2.00 -3.60 -5.31
N GLN A 124 1.26 -4.29 -4.44
CA GLN A 124 0.10 -5.12 -4.75
C GLN A 124 -1.07 -4.61 -3.93
N PHE A 125 -2.27 -4.61 -4.50
CA PHE A 125 -3.47 -4.03 -3.89
C PHE A 125 -4.71 -4.85 -4.27
#